data_AF-A0A8X6PD30-F1
#
_entry.id   AF-A0A8X6PD30-F1
#
_cell.length_a   1.000
_cell.length_b   1.000
_cell.length_c   1.000
_cell.angle_alpha   90.00
_cell.angle_beta   90.00
_cell.angle_gamma   90.00
#
_symmetry.space_group_name_H-M   'P 1'
#
loop_
_entity.id
_entity.type
_entity.pdbx_description
1 polymer ?
#
loop_
_entity_poly.entity_id
_entity_poly.type
_entity_poly.pdbx_seq_one_letter_code
_entity_poly.pdbx_strand_id
1 'polypeptide(L)'
;MIGKYIIVASTHLICTALILKFFNVILPYSATSCYSCVANILLCLIVAKLAFSFTKKWFLSDKIQPNGKAVLITGCDTGFGNSLAKRLDSKGFHVFASCLNPNGPGAEDLRKSCSDRLKVLELDVTEDESVKQAVHFVKYNLESSGTNINN
;
A
#
# COMPACT_ATOMS: atom_id res chain seq x y z
N MET A 1 15.92 0.42 -3.35
CA MET A 1 14.87 -0.57 -3.66
C MET A 1 15.34 -1.66 -4.63
N ILE A 2 16.00 -1.32 -5.74
CA ILE A 2 16.50 -2.27 -6.77
C ILE A 2 17.45 -3.36 -6.22
N GLY A 3 18.39 -3.00 -5.34
CA GLY A 3 19.36 -3.98 -4.79
C GLY A 3 18.71 -5.11 -4.00
N LYS A 4 17.61 -4.83 -3.28
CA LYS A 4 16.87 -5.85 -2.51
C LYS A 4 16.16 -6.86 -3.44
N TYR A 5 15.68 -6.41 -4.60
CA TYR A 5 15.01 -7.25 -5.59
C TYR A 5 15.97 -8.23 -6.27
N ILE A 6 17.17 -7.77 -6.64
CA ILE A 6 18.19 -8.60 -7.30
C ILE A 6 18.64 -9.76 -6.40
N ILE A 7 18.83 -9.49 -5.10
CA ILE A 7 19.23 -10.52 -4.12
C ILE A 7 18.14 -11.59 -4.00
N VAL A 8 16.88 -11.18 -3.84
CA VAL A 8 15.75 -12.11 -3.67
C VAL A 8 15.54 -12.95 -4.93
N ALA A 9 15.60 -12.34 -6.13
CA ALA A 9 15.48 -13.06 -7.39
C ALA A 9 16.62 -14.08 -7.56
N SER A 10 17.85 -13.70 -7.20
CA SER A 10 19.02 -14.58 -7.29
C SER A 10 18.90 -15.76 -6.32
N THR A 11 18.48 -15.52 -5.07
CA THR A 11 18.27 -16.58 -4.09
C THR A 11 17.17 -17.55 -4.51
N HIS A 12 16.05 -17.05 -5.05
CA HIS A 12 14.97 -17.93 -5.54
C HIS A 12 15.39 -18.74 -6.77
N LEU A 13 16.12 -18.15 -7.71
CA LEU A 13 16.60 -18.84 -8.91
C LEU A 13 17.58 -19.97 -8.54
N ILE A 14 18.48 -19.72 -7.59
CA ILE A 14 19.44 -20.72 -7.11
C ILE A 14 18.72 -21.85 -6.37
N CYS A 15 17.77 -21.53 -5.49
CA CYS A 15 17.07 -22.52 -4.67
C CYS A 15 16.18 -23.44 -5.55
N THR A 16 15.46 -22.87 -6.51
CA THR A 16 14.65 -23.64 -7.47
C THR A 16 15.51 -24.54 -8.35
N ALA A 17 16.66 -24.06 -8.83
CA ALA A 17 17.61 -24.86 -9.62
C ALA A 17 18.22 -26.03 -8.83
N LEU A 18 18.55 -25.83 -7.56
CA LEU A 18 19.10 -26.89 -6.70
C LEU A 18 18.07 -27.99 -6.40
N ILE A 19 16.82 -27.60 -6.14
CA ILE A 19 15.72 -28.54 -5.91
C ILE A 19 15.47 -29.38 -7.18
N LEU A 20 15.40 -28.75 -8.36
CA LEU A 20 15.22 -29.46 -9.63
C LEU A 20 16.36 -30.45 -9.94
N LYS A 21 17.61 -30.11 -9.60
CA LYS A 21 18.76 -31.02 -9.76
C LYS A 21 18.70 -32.19 -8.79
N PHE A 22 18.32 -31.95 -7.54
CA PHE A 22 18.21 -33.00 -6.52
C PHE A 22 17.12 -34.03 -6.88
N PHE A 23 15.97 -33.57 -7.37
CA PHE A 23 14.89 -34.45 -7.84
C PHE A 23 15.26 -35.28 -9.08
N ASN A 24 16.07 -34.72 -10.00
CA ASN A 24 16.58 -35.48 -11.16
C ASN A 24 17.60 -36.58 -10.78
N VAL A 25 18.30 -36.43 -9.65
CA VAL A 25 19.30 -37.41 -9.19
C VAL A 25 18.66 -38.61 -8.47
N ILE A 26 17.47 -38.44 -7.89
CA ILE A 26 16.84 -39.45 -7.03
C ILE A 26 15.84 -40.35 -7.77
N LEU A 27 15.36 -39.95 -8.96
CA LEU A 27 14.35 -40.72 -9.71
C LEU A 27 14.97 -41.53 -10.87
N PRO A 28 14.77 -42.86 -10.96
CA PRO A 28 15.26 -43.66 -12.07
C PRO A 28 14.52 -43.30 -13.37
N TYR A 29 15.29 -43.20 -14.46
CA TYR A 29 14.95 -42.57 -15.74
C TYR A 29 13.85 -43.28 -16.56
N SER A 30 13.35 -44.46 -16.16
CA SER A 30 12.57 -45.34 -17.04
C SER A 30 11.10 -45.56 -16.67
N ALA A 31 10.54 -44.91 -15.63
CA ALA A 31 9.15 -45.19 -15.18
C ALA A 31 8.20 -43.99 -15.05
N THR A 32 8.55 -42.79 -15.53
CA THR A 32 7.98 -41.54 -14.97
C THR A 32 7.52 -40.50 -16.01
N SER A 33 7.17 -40.89 -17.23
CA SER A 33 7.05 -39.95 -18.36
C SER A 33 5.73 -39.17 -18.49
N CYS A 34 4.80 -39.20 -17.53
CA CYS A 34 3.61 -38.33 -17.59
C CYS A 34 3.14 -37.82 -16.21
N TYR A 35 3.09 -38.70 -15.20
CA TYR A 35 2.73 -38.31 -13.83
C TYR A 35 3.74 -37.37 -13.16
N SER A 36 5.04 -37.54 -13.46
CA SER A 36 6.09 -36.68 -12.89
C SER A 36 5.98 -35.24 -13.41
N CYS A 37 5.62 -35.03 -14.68
CA CYS A 37 5.53 -33.69 -15.27
C CYS A 37 4.41 -32.86 -14.62
N VAL A 38 3.21 -33.43 -14.48
CA VAL A 38 2.06 -32.73 -13.87
C VAL A 38 2.30 -32.50 -12.37
N ALA A 39 2.84 -33.51 -11.66
CA ALA A 39 3.16 -33.38 -10.24
C ALA A 39 4.23 -32.29 -9.97
N ASN A 40 5.26 -32.21 -10.79
CA ASN A 40 6.30 -31.18 -10.67
C ASN A 40 5.77 -29.78 -11.02
N ILE A 41 4.92 -29.65 -12.03
CA ILE A 41 4.29 -28.35 -12.37
C ILE A 41 3.42 -27.86 -11.20
N LEU A 42 2.58 -28.74 -10.64
CA LEU A 42 1.73 -28.41 -9.49
C LEU A 42 2.56 -28.04 -8.26
N LEU A 43 3.62 -28.79 -7.97
CA LEU A 43 4.54 -28.49 -6.88
C LEU A 43 5.22 -27.12 -7.09
N CYS A 44 5.68 -26.82 -8.30
CA CYS A 44 6.26 -25.52 -8.65
C CYS A 44 5.27 -24.36 -8.45
N LEU A 45 4.01 -24.53 -8.84
CA LEU A 45 2.97 -23.50 -8.64
C LEU A 45 2.68 -23.26 -7.15
N ILE A 46 2.63 -24.32 -6.35
CA ILE A 46 2.43 -24.22 -4.89
C ILE A 46 3.62 -23.50 -4.23
N VAL A 47 4.85 -23.91 -4.56
CA VAL A 47 6.07 -23.28 -4.05
C VAL A 47 6.16 -21.82 -4.48
N ALA A 48 5.86 -21.50 -5.74
CA ALA A 48 5.83 -20.14 -6.24
C ALA A 48 4.79 -19.28 -5.52
N LYS A 49 3.58 -19.81 -5.25
CA LYS A 49 2.52 -19.10 -4.53
C LYS A 49 2.90 -18.84 -3.07
N LEU A 50 3.50 -19.82 -2.40
CA LEU A 50 3.99 -19.70 -1.03
C LEU A 50 5.14 -18.69 -0.94
N ALA A 51 6.13 -18.81 -1.82
CA ALA A 51 7.24 -17.86 -1.93
C ALA A 51 6.75 -16.44 -2.22
N PHE A 52 5.84 -16.27 -3.19
CA PHE A 52 5.27 -14.97 -3.52
C PHE A 52 4.50 -14.36 -2.34
N SER A 53 3.69 -15.17 -1.65
CA SER A 53 2.91 -14.72 -0.49
C SER A 53 3.81 -14.34 0.69
N PHE A 54 4.88 -15.11 0.92
CA PHE A 54 5.87 -14.83 1.95
C PHE A 54 6.66 -13.56 1.62
N THR A 55 7.21 -13.45 0.41
CA THR A 55 7.95 -12.28 -0.05
C THR A 55 7.08 -11.02 -0.04
N LYS A 56 5.80 -11.10 -0.46
CA LYS A 56 4.87 -9.97 -0.36
C LYS A 56 4.66 -9.53 1.08
N LYS A 57 4.47 -10.46 2.01
CA LYS A 57 4.25 -10.14 3.43
C LYS A 57 5.51 -9.59 4.10
N TRP A 58 6.70 -10.04 3.69
CA TRP A 58 7.96 -9.64 4.34
C TRP A 58 8.58 -8.38 3.70
N PHE A 59 8.47 -8.20 2.39
CA PHE A 59 9.11 -7.09 1.66
C PHE A 59 8.16 -5.95 1.29
N LEU A 60 6.86 -6.20 1.07
CA LEU A 60 5.89 -5.14 0.72
C LEU A 60 5.11 -4.65 1.95
N SER A 61 5.41 -5.16 3.14
CA SER A 61 4.75 -4.76 4.39
C SER A 61 5.55 -3.71 5.15
N ASP A 62 6.17 -2.75 4.46
CA ASP A 62 6.57 -1.50 5.10
C ASP A 62 5.28 -0.75 5.48
N LYS A 63 4.83 -1.00 6.70
CA LYS A 63 3.69 -0.30 7.28
C LYS A 63 4.18 1.05 7.77
N ILE A 64 3.75 2.11 7.08
CA ILE A 64 3.94 3.47 7.56
C ILE A 64 3.16 3.62 8.87
N GLN A 65 3.86 3.99 9.94
CA GLN A 65 3.20 4.31 11.20
C GLN A 65 2.47 5.66 11.06
N PRO A 66 1.21 5.74 11.49
CA PRO A 66 0.37 6.94 11.33
C PRO A 66 0.81 8.12 12.20
N ASN A 67 1.51 7.86 13.30
CA ASN A 67 1.88 8.88 14.28
C ASN A 67 2.79 9.95 13.66
N GLY A 68 2.38 11.22 13.81
CA GLY A 68 3.10 12.36 13.25
C GLY A 68 3.11 12.43 11.71
N LYS A 69 2.26 11.65 11.03
CA LYS A 69 2.13 11.67 9.57
C LYS A 69 0.77 12.21 9.15
N ALA A 70 0.80 13.06 8.14
CA ALA A 70 -0.39 13.60 7.51
C ALA A 70 -0.45 13.21 6.03
N VAL A 71 -1.67 13.12 5.50
CA VAL A 71 -1.94 12.79 4.10
C VAL A 71 -2.97 13.78 3.56
N LEU A 72 -2.65 14.41 2.43
CA LEU A 72 -3.60 15.17 1.62
C LEU A 72 -4.13 14.26 0.52
N ILE A 73 -5.46 14.17 0.39
CA ILE A 73 -6.13 13.38 -0.64
C ILE A 73 -6.98 14.34 -1.46
N THR A 74 -6.81 14.33 -2.77
CA THR A 74 -7.64 15.10 -3.68
C THR A 74 -8.82 14.29 -4.20
N GLY A 75 -9.97 14.94 -4.43
CA GLY A 75 -11.17 14.28 -4.97
C GLY A 75 -11.85 13.34 -3.97
N CYS A 76 -12.19 13.85 -2.79
CA CYS A 76 -12.79 13.09 -1.70
C CYS A 76 -14.34 13.13 -1.67
N ASP A 77 -14.96 13.71 -2.70
CA ASP A 77 -16.42 13.86 -2.78
C ASP A 77 -17.14 12.50 -2.82
N THR A 78 -16.63 11.52 -3.58
CA THR A 78 -17.27 10.19 -3.70
C THR A 78 -16.25 9.08 -3.96
N GLY A 79 -16.73 7.84 -4.02
CA GLY A 79 -15.98 6.69 -4.53
C GLY A 79 -14.70 6.37 -3.75
N PHE A 80 -13.61 6.19 -4.48
CA PHE A 80 -12.33 5.74 -3.91
C PHE A 80 -11.68 6.79 -3.01
N GLY A 81 -11.75 8.08 -3.36
CA GLY A 81 -11.17 9.15 -2.54
C GLY A 81 -11.82 9.23 -1.16
N ASN A 82 -13.16 9.25 -1.12
CA ASN A 82 -13.93 9.22 0.13
C ASN A 82 -13.60 7.96 0.98
N SER A 83 -13.63 6.78 0.35
CA SER A 83 -13.34 5.52 1.03
C SER A 83 -11.90 5.46 1.55
N LEU A 84 -10.94 5.99 0.80
CA LEU A 84 -9.53 6.07 1.20
C LEU A 84 -9.35 7.03 2.39
N ALA A 85 -10.01 8.19 2.36
CA ALA A 85 -9.96 9.15 3.46
C ALA A 85 -10.46 8.53 4.77
N LYS A 86 -11.63 7.87 4.74
CA LYS A 86 -12.18 7.11 5.89
C LYS A 86 -11.20 6.05 6.39
N ARG A 87 -10.59 5.28 5.47
CA ARG A 87 -9.67 4.20 5.82
C ARG A 87 -8.36 4.71 6.43
N LEU A 88 -7.84 5.84 5.98
CA LEU A 88 -6.62 6.42 6.53
C LEU A 88 -6.88 7.08 7.89
N ASP A 89 -8.02 7.75 8.06
CA ASP A 89 -8.43 8.28 9.37
C ASP A 89 -8.61 7.15 10.40
N SER A 90 -9.26 6.04 10.01
CA SER A 90 -9.45 4.87 10.87
C SER A 90 -8.12 4.16 11.21
N LYS A 91 -7.08 4.40 10.42
CA LYS A 91 -5.71 3.91 10.68
C LYS A 91 -4.90 4.88 11.54
N GLY A 92 -5.46 6.03 11.92
CA GLY A 92 -4.84 7.01 12.82
C GLY A 92 -4.06 8.12 12.13
N PHE A 93 -4.08 8.21 10.79
CA PHE A 93 -3.42 9.31 10.08
C PHE A 93 -4.15 10.63 10.30
N HIS A 94 -3.43 11.75 10.21
CA HIS A 94 -4.06 13.05 9.99
C HIS A 94 -4.41 13.16 8.51
N VAL A 95 -5.67 13.41 8.20
CA VAL A 95 -6.16 13.37 6.81
C VAL A 95 -6.70 14.74 6.44
N PHE A 96 -6.17 15.30 5.36
CA PHE A 96 -6.72 16.47 4.70
C PHE A 96 -7.47 15.97 3.46
N ALA A 97 -8.80 15.95 3.53
CA ALA A 97 -9.65 15.49 2.45
C ALA A 97 -10.11 16.69 1.63
N SER A 98 -9.71 16.76 0.36
CA SER A 98 -10.06 17.87 -0.52
C SER A 98 -11.26 17.52 -1.40
N CYS A 99 -12.15 18.48 -1.55
CA CYS A 99 -13.39 18.41 -2.31
C CYS A 99 -13.55 19.70 -3.12
N LEU A 100 -14.23 19.65 -4.27
CA LEU A 100 -14.59 20.89 -4.99
C LEU A 100 -15.64 21.70 -4.22
N ASN A 101 -16.54 21.00 -3.50
CA ASN A 101 -17.53 21.63 -2.64
C ASN A 101 -17.40 21.08 -1.21
N PRO A 102 -16.79 21.81 -0.26
CA PRO A 102 -16.58 21.36 1.12
C PRO A 102 -17.87 21.25 1.95
N ASN A 103 -19.00 21.73 1.40
CA ASN A 103 -20.34 21.61 1.96
C ASN A 103 -21.21 20.59 1.19
N GLY A 104 -20.61 19.88 0.23
CA GLY A 104 -21.29 18.83 -0.52
C GLY A 104 -21.60 17.60 0.35
N PRO A 105 -22.47 16.70 -0.14
CA PRO A 105 -22.89 15.51 0.62
C PRO A 105 -21.71 14.58 0.95
N GLY A 106 -20.73 14.48 0.06
CA GLY A 106 -19.51 13.69 0.28
C GLY A 106 -18.62 14.23 1.38
N ALA A 107 -18.41 15.55 1.39
CA ALA A 107 -17.67 16.25 2.44
C ALA A 107 -18.38 16.12 3.80
N GLU A 108 -19.71 16.25 3.81
CA GLU A 108 -20.52 16.10 5.02
C GLU A 108 -20.48 14.66 5.57
N ASP A 109 -20.54 13.67 4.69
CA ASP A 109 -20.36 12.27 5.05
C ASP A 109 -19.00 11.99 5.69
N LEU A 110 -17.91 12.60 5.18
CA LEU A 110 -16.59 12.52 5.81
C LEU A 110 -16.55 13.16 7.19
N ARG A 111 -17.15 14.35 7.36
CA ARG A 111 -17.22 15.04 8.66
C ARG A 111 -18.00 14.23 9.71
N LYS A 112 -19.05 13.52 9.29
CA LYS A 112 -19.87 12.68 10.18
C LYS A 112 -19.23 11.33 10.52
N SER A 113 -18.51 10.74 9.56
CA SER A 113 -18.01 9.37 9.67
C SER A 113 -16.60 9.28 10.25
N CYS A 114 -15.82 10.36 10.23
CA CYS A 114 -14.40 10.36 10.58
C CYS A 114 -14.12 11.13 11.89
N SER A 115 -12.91 10.94 12.43
CA SER A 115 -12.46 11.62 13.64
C SER A 115 -12.06 13.08 13.39
N ASP A 116 -11.81 13.82 14.47
CA ASP A 116 -11.35 15.22 14.41
C ASP A 116 -10.01 15.42 13.70
N ARG A 117 -9.23 14.33 13.50
CA ARG A 117 -7.97 14.34 12.73
C ARG A 117 -8.19 14.47 11.23
N LEU A 118 -9.40 14.17 10.74
CA LEU A 118 -9.77 14.43 9.36
C LEU A 118 -10.30 15.86 9.23
N LYS A 119 -9.68 16.65 8.36
CA LYS A 119 -10.12 17.99 8.00
C LYS A 119 -10.51 18.02 6.54
N VAL A 120 -11.71 18.51 6.25
CA VAL A 120 -12.16 18.75 4.87
C VAL A 120 -11.77 20.17 4.45
N LEU A 121 -11.20 20.31 3.26
CA LEU A 121 -10.90 21.59 2.64
C LEU A 121 -11.43 21.66 1.20
N GLU A 122 -11.63 22.89 0.73
CA GLU A 122 -11.89 23.16 -0.68
C GLU A 122 -10.58 23.12 -1.47
N LEU A 123 -10.59 22.47 -2.64
CA LEU A 123 -9.47 22.50 -3.57
C LEU A 123 -9.94 22.24 -4.99
N ASP A 124 -9.79 23.24 -5.85
CA ASP A 124 -9.76 23.09 -7.29
C ASP A 124 -8.31 22.99 -7.76
N VAL A 125 -7.92 21.81 -8.24
CA VAL A 125 -6.54 21.55 -8.70
C VAL A 125 -6.20 22.26 -10.01
N THR A 126 -7.19 22.84 -10.68
CA THR A 126 -7.01 23.57 -11.93
C THR A 126 -6.76 25.07 -11.72
N GLU A 127 -6.87 25.54 -10.48
CA GLU A 127 -6.75 26.95 -10.12
C GLU A 127 -5.63 27.17 -9.08
N ASP A 128 -4.66 28.01 -9.42
CA ASP A 128 -3.44 28.22 -8.63
C ASP A 128 -3.68 28.89 -7.27
N GLU A 129 -4.59 29.86 -7.17
CA GLU A 129 -5.01 30.47 -5.90
C GLU A 129 -5.70 29.47 -4.97
N SER A 130 -6.54 28.58 -5.48
CA SER A 130 -7.16 27.48 -4.73
C SER A 130 -6.10 26.54 -4.18
N VAL A 131 -5.11 26.17 -5.01
CA VAL A 131 -3.95 25.39 -4.58
C VAL A 131 -3.16 26.12 -3.47
N LYS A 132 -2.90 27.43 -3.62
CA LYS A 132 -2.20 28.23 -2.59
C LYS A 132 -2.98 28.26 -1.28
N GLN A 133 -4.29 28.43 -1.32
CA GLN A 133 -5.15 28.41 -0.15
C GLN A 133 -5.14 27.05 0.54
N ALA A 134 -5.22 25.95 -0.21
CA ALA A 134 -5.11 24.60 0.33
C ALA A 134 -3.75 24.35 1.00
N VAL A 135 -2.64 24.80 0.40
CA VAL A 135 -1.31 24.73 1.01
C VAL A 135 -1.26 25.49 2.33
N HIS A 136 -1.80 26.72 2.35
CA HIS A 136 -1.86 27.52 3.58
C HIS A 136 -2.67 26.83 4.68
N PHE A 137 -3.86 26.32 4.33
CA PHE A 137 -4.73 25.58 5.24
C PHE A 137 -4.02 24.37 5.85
N VAL A 138 -3.35 23.56 5.02
CA VAL A 138 -2.62 22.37 5.49
C VAL A 138 -1.47 22.76 6.41
N LYS A 139 -0.66 23.76 6.04
CA LYS A 139 0.46 24.24 6.89
C LYS A 139 -0.01 24.70 8.26
N TYR A 140 -1.03 25.57 8.28
CA TYR A 140 -1.60 26.09 9.52
C TYR A 140 -2.08 24.98 10.47
N ASN A 141 -2.80 23.99 9.93
CA ASN A 141 -3.31 22.88 10.74
C ASN A 141 -2.20 21.92 11.21
N LEU A 142 -1.12 21.76 10.45
CA LEU A 142 0.03 20.96 10.86
C LEU A 142 0.83 21.63 11.97
N GLU A 143 1.04 22.94 11.90
CA GLU A 143 1.71 23.72 12.94
C GLU A 143 0.91 23.70 14.25
N SER A 144 -0.41 23.86 14.14
CA SER A 144 -1.34 23.81 15.28
C SER A 144 -1.41 22.43 15.95
N SER A 145 -1.22 21.36 15.17
CA SER A 145 -1.19 19.98 15.68
C SER A 145 0.21 19.55 16.17
N GLY A 146 1.24 20.37 15.88
CA GLY A 146 2.66 20.05 16.00
C GLY A 146 3.36 20.58 17.25
N THR A 147 2.67 21.23 18.19
CA THR A 147 3.28 21.74 19.45
C THR A 147 3.73 20.63 20.43
N ASN A 148 3.94 19.40 19.99
CA ASN A 148 4.48 18.29 20.80
C ASN A 148 5.35 17.29 19.99
N ILE A 149 6.18 17.77 19.06
CA ILE A 149 7.14 16.89 18.33
C ILE A 149 8.59 17.39 18.41
N ASN A 150 8.93 18.19 19.42
CA ASN A 150 10.32 18.53 19.73
C ASN A 150 10.52 18.65 21.26
N ASN A 151 10.62 17.50 21.93
CA ASN A 151 11.49 17.30 23.10
C ASN A 151 12.00 15.86 23.11
#